data_AF-R1FFF8-F1
#
_entry.id   AF-R1FFF8-F1
#
_cell.length_a   1.000
_cell.length_b   1.000
_cell.length_c   1.000
_cell.angle_alpha   90.00
_cell.angle_beta   90.00
_cell.angle_gamma   90.00
#
_symmetry.space_group_name_H-M   'P 1'
#
loop_
_entity.id
_entity.type
_entity.pdbx_description
1 polymer ?
#
loop_
_entity_poly.entity_id
_entity_poly.type
_entity_poly.pdbx_seq_one_letter_code
_entity_poly.pdbx_strand_id
1 'polypeptide(L)'
;MTPVRCHLLVRALTRFSIITALSTALTLGTLASLDPHNPKASGRLSSEAAAGAAYLGALLVGLVLFSWVRILLFPSAGKRSVDEPEARADRGEGSWRTALAKAHSPAHLRPRVAWPTIALAAAGLGTWIGAAWLGHTGLLSTPFASLLCTVGIFLCFTPMHDAVHGAVAPKWRTLNTAVGMAASLPFVGMYRAFRLIHLAHHAHLNESELDPDHWAGAGPLVLLPLRWATGFYYYVSFAIERSVEEQVDYPQRKPGRWRNVVELDLAATPAVYMTVLWWVWDVSAVAFWLFPFVGAATYLLYTFDYLPHRPHKSLDQYLATSVTTGVPSPLLSVLLLSQNMHNIHHLAPSVPFYRYGDVWHVCREELLKSGTRQLPWRPGVGGRVHPTYLIASKVTKRKT
;
A
#
# COMPACT_ATOMS: atom_id res chain seq x y z
N MET A 1 2.57 19.01 -18.41
CA MET A 1 3.47 19.61 -17.38
C MET A 1 4.12 20.87 -17.95
N THR A 2 4.38 21.89 -17.14
CA THR A 2 5.12 23.08 -17.58
C THR A 2 6.63 22.80 -17.69
N PRO A 3 7.41 23.53 -18.51
CA PRO A 3 8.86 23.34 -18.64
C PRO A 3 9.60 23.41 -17.30
N VAL A 4 9.14 24.30 -16.39
CA VAL A 4 9.68 24.45 -15.03
C VAL A 4 9.47 23.19 -14.20
N ARG A 5 8.27 22.59 -14.24
CA ARG A 5 7.95 21.34 -13.53
C ARG A 5 8.78 20.17 -14.07
N CYS A 6 8.95 20.07 -15.39
CA CYS A 6 9.82 19.04 -15.98
C CYS A 6 11.28 19.21 -15.54
N HIS A 7 11.82 20.44 -15.55
CA HIS A 7 13.20 20.70 -15.15
C HIS A 7 13.47 20.36 -13.67
N LEU A 8 12.53 20.69 -12.77
CA LEU A 8 12.65 20.37 -11.35
C LEU A 8 12.50 18.88 -11.07
N LEU A 9 11.59 18.20 -11.76
CA LEU A 9 11.47 16.75 -11.67
C LEU A 9 12.77 16.06 -12.12
N VAL A 10 13.34 16.49 -13.25
CA VAL A 10 14.65 15.98 -13.72
C VAL A 10 15.73 16.24 -12.68
N ARG A 11 15.80 17.45 -12.11
CA ARG A 11 16.77 17.76 -11.04
C ARG A 11 16.56 16.90 -9.79
N ALA A 12 15.32 16.66 -9.38
CA ALA A 12 15.00 15.81 -8.22
C ALA A 12 15.42 14.36 -8.46
N LEU A 13 15.09 13.81 -9.63
CA LEU A 13 15.49 12.46 -10.04
C LEU A 13 17.02 12.33 -10.16
N THR A 14 17.70 13.32 -10.76
CA THR A 14 19.17 13.32 -10.85
C THR A 14 19.83 13.39 -9.48
N ARG A 15 19.34 14.26 -8.58
CA ARG A 15 19.83 14.32 -7.18
C ARG A 15 19.61 13.01 -6.44
N PHE A 16 18.45 12.39 -6.62
CA PHE A 16 18.16 11.08 -6.05
C PHE A 16 19.15 10.02 -6.54
N SER A 17 19.43 9.97 -7.85
CA SER A 17 20.43 9.06 -8.43
C SER A 17 21.83 9.30 -7.86
N ILE A 18 22.24 10.56 -7.67
CA ILE A 18 23.55 10.92 -7.09
C ILE A 18 23.63 10.52 -5.61
N ILE A 19 22.62 10.85 -4.80
CA ILE A 19 22.58 10.48 -3.37
C ILE A 19 22.59 8.96 -3.23
N THR A 20 21.86 8.26 -4.08
CA THR A 20 21.87 6.79 -4.13
C THR A 20 23.26 6.28 -4.44
N ALA A 21 23.91 6.77 -5.51
CA ALA A 21 25.26 6.36 -5.89
C ALA A 21 26.31 6.62 -4.79
N LEU A 22 26.26 7.79 -4.14
CA LEU A 22 27.18 8.15 -3.06
C LEU A 22 26.93 7.31 -1.79
N SER A 23 25.68 7.10 -1.42
CA SER A 23 25.31 6.25 -0.28
C SER A 23 25.71 4.81 -0.53
N THR A 24 25.55 4.32 -1.76
CA THR A 24 26.06 3.04 -2.24
C THR A 24 27.57 2.94 -2.08
N ALA A 25 28.32 3.91 -2.59
CA ALA A 25 29.78 3.91 -2.48
C ALA A 25 30.26 3.94 -1.02
N LEU A 26 29.66 4.79 -0.17
CA LEU A 26 30.01 4.92 1.25
C LEU A 26 29.68 3.65 2.04
N THR A 27 28.53 3.04 1.75
CA THR A 27 28.08 1.81 2.40
C THR A 27 28.99 0.66 1.98
N LEU A 28 29.30 0.48 0.69
CA LEU A 28 30.27 -0.51 0.24
C LEU A 28 31.66 -0.31 0.87
N GLY A 29 32.13 0.93 0.98
CA GLY A 29 33.41 1.25 1.63
C GLY A 29 33.42 0.92 3.12
N THR A 30 32.35 1.27 3.84
CA THR A 30 32.19 0.96 5.28
C THR A 30 32.14 -0.55 5.50
N LEU A 31 31.38 -1.25 4.68
CA LEU A 31 31.18 -2.69 4.80
C LEU A 31 32.44 -3.49 4.41
N ALA A 32 33.21 -3.00 3.43
CA ALA A 32 34.53 -3.53 3.10
C ALA A 32 35.55 -3.32 4.24
N SER A 33 35.41 -2.25 5.05
CA SER A 33 36.28 -2.00 6.20
C SER A 33 35.98 -2.87 7.43
N LEU A 34 34.73 -3.34 7.56
CA LEU A 34 34.29 -4.19 8.69
C LEU A 34 34.70 -5.66 8.54
N ASP A 35 34.85 -6.14 7.30
CA ASP A 35 35.32 -7.50 7.00
C ASP A 35 36.32 -7.48 5.82
N PRO A 36 37.58 -7.11 6.08
CA PRO A 36 38.59 -6.98 5.02
C PRO A 36 39.03 -8.34 4.42
N HIS A 37 38.72 -9.45 5.08
CA HIS A 37 38.94 -10.81 4.57
C HIS A 37 37.78 -11.33 3.74
N ASN A 38 36.67 -10.59 3.68
CA ASN A 38 35.61 -10.88 2.76
C ASN A 38 36.17 -10.84 1.33
N PRO A 39 36.15 -11.95 0.56
CA PRO A 39 36.53 -11.90 -0.84
C PRO A 39 35.73 -10.83 -1.61
N LYS A 40 34.55 -10.46 -1.08
CA LYS A 40 33.67 -9.38 -1.55
C LYS A 40 34.23 -7.97 -1.38
N ALA A 41 35.06 -7.71 -0.37
CA ALA A 41 35.74 -6.41 -0.14
C ALA A 41 36.90 -6.15 -1.13
N SER A 42 37.42 -7.22 -1.76
CA SER A 42 38.57 -7.17 -2.67
C SER A 42 38.20 -7.02 -4.15
N GLY A 43 36.92 -6.79 -4.48
CA GLY A 43 36.46 -6.56 -5.85
C GLY A 43 36.37 -7.81 -6.74
N ARG A 44 36.55 -9.00 -6.18
CA ARG A 44 36.32 -10.29 -6.87
C ARG A 44 34.82 -10.61 -6.86
N LEU A 45 34.08 -10.01 -7.79
CA LEU A 45 32.67 -10.35 -8.04
C LEU A 45 32.59 -11.79 -8.55
N SER A 46 31.80 -12.65 -7.90
CA SER A 46 31.42 -13.94 -8.50
C SER A 46 30.55 -13.69 -9.74
N SER A 47 30.45 -14.67 -10.64
CA SER A 47 29.54 -14.58 -11.80
C SER A 47 28.09 -14.34 -11.39
N GLU A 48 27.66 -14.91 -10.25
CA GLU A 48 26.33 -14.72 -9.68
C GLU A 48 26.13 -13.31 -9.12
N ALA A 49 27.15 -12.72 -8.49
CA ALA A 49 27.13 -11.33 -8.03
C ALA A 49 27.01 -10.35 -9.21
N ALA A 50 27.77 -10.62 -10.28
CA ALA A 50 27.72 -9.83 -11.50
C ALA A 50 26.35 -9.92 -12.19
N ALA A 51 25.76 -11.12 -12.24
CA ALA A 51 24.42 -11.32 -12.78
C ALA A 51 23.36 -10.62 -11.92
N GLY A 52 23.42 -10.75 -10.60
CA GLY A 52 22.50 -10.08 -9.66
C GLY A 52 22.54 -8.56 -9.80
N ALA A 53 23.73 -7.97 -9.84
CA ALA A 53 23.92 -6.54 -10.08
C ALA A 53 23.41 -6.09 -11.46
N ALA A 54 23.60 -6.90 -12.50
CA ALA A 54 23.09 -6.62 -13.84
C ALA A 54 21.54 -6.65 -13.89
N TYR A 55 20.90 -7.67 -13.30
CA TYR A 55 19.44 -7.74 -13.22
C TYR A 55 18.85 -6.56 -12.47
N LEU A 56 19.49 -6.19 -11.37
CA LEU A 56 19.07 -5.10 -10.52
C LEU A 56 19.27 -3.73 -11.19
N GLY A 57 20.41 -3.53 -11.84
CA GLY A 57 20.68 -2.34 -12.64
C GLY A 57 19.71 -2.20 -13.81
N ALA A 58 19.43 -3.28 -14.52
CA ALA A 58 18.43 -3.32 -15.59
C ALA A 58 17.02 -3.01 -15.08
N LEU A 59 16.66 -3.53 -13.91
CA LEU A 59 15.40 -3.20 -13.24
C LEU A 59 15.33 -1.71 -12.94
N LEU A 60 16.33 -1.15 -12.24
CA LEU A 60 16.42 0.27 -11.89
C LEU A 60 16.34 1.20 -13.11
N VAL A 61 17.09 0.88 -14.18
CA VAL A 61 17.01 1.60 -15.46
C VAL A 61 15.62 1.46 -16.08
N GLY A 62 15.04 0.26 -16.02
CA GLY A 62 13.66 0.01 -16.40
C GLY A 62 12.66 0.86 -15.61
N LEU A 63 12.92 1.21 -14.35
CA LEU A 63 12.04 2.06 -13.54
C LEU A 63 12.08 3.49 -13.98
N VAL A 64 13.30 3.96 -14.25
CA VAL A 64 13.52 5.31 -14.79
C VAL A 64 12.83 5.39 -16.14
N LEU A 65 13.09 4.45 -17.04
CA LEU A 65 12.44 4.38 -18.36
C LEU A 65 10.92 4.25 -18.26
N PHE A 66 10.39 3.41 -17.38
CA PHE A 66 8.95 3.29 -17.16
C PHE A 66 8.34 4.59 -16.64
N SER A 67 9.02 5.29 -15.73
CA SER A 67 8.58 6.60 -15.23
C SER A 67 8.56 7.63 -16.35
N TRP A 68 9.60 7.65 -17.20
CA TRP A 68 9.64 8.50 -18.39
C TRP A 68 8.54 8.15 -19.40
N VAL A 69 8.39 6.88 -19.75
CA VAL A 69 7.36 6.39 -20.68
C VAL A 69 5.96 6.70 -20.13
N ARG A 70 5.72 6.53 -18.83
CA ARG A 70 4.46 6.91 -18.18
C ARG A 70 4.21 8.39 -18.32
N ILE A 71 5.15 9.24 -17.90
CA ILE A 71 5.01 10.69 -17.94
C ILE A 71 4.78 11.19 -19.38
N LEU A 72 5.46 10.59 -20.36
CA LEU A 72 5.42 11.01 -21.76
C LEU A 72 4.23 10.43 -22.55
N LEU A 73 3.85 9.16 -22.33
CA LEU A 73 2.86 8.45 -23.13
C LEU A 73 1.52 8.24 -22.40
N PHE A 74 1.52 8.26 -21.07
CA PHE A 74 0.32 8.09 -20.24
C PHE A 74 0.23 9.25 -19.24
N PRO A 75 0.06 10.50 -19.72
CA PRO A 75 -0.30 11.59 -18.83
C PRO A 75 -1.51 11.16 -18.01
N SER A 76 -1.53 11.59 -16.75
CA SER A 76 -2.53 11.26 -15.73
C SER A 76 -3.90 11.02 -16.36
N ALA A 77 -4.49 9.86 -16.04
CA ALA A 77 -5.65 9.32 -16.73
C ALA A 77 -6.67 10.44 -16.94
N GLY A 78 -6.90 10.80 -18.21
CA GLY A 78 -7.83 11.85 -18.58
C GLY A 78 -9.14 11.61 -17.84
N LYS A 79 -9.66 12.69 -17.24
CA LYS A 79 -10.84 12.70 -16.35
C LYS A 79 -11.84 11.62 -16.78
N ARG A 80 -11.83 10.44 -16.13
CA ARG A 80 -13.05 9.63 -16.13
C ARG A 80 -14.07 10.50 -15.42
N SER A 81 -15.22 10.70 -16.05
CA SER A 81 -16.35 11.31 -15.38
C SER A 81 -16.64 10.45 -14.15
N VAL A 82 -16.35 11.00 -12.97
CA VAL A 82 -17.08 10.60 -11.77
C VAL A 82 -18.55 10.73 -12.15
N ASP A 83 -19.35 9.70 -11.91
CA ASP A 83 -20.78 9.83 -12.13
C ASP A 83 -21.25 11.04 -11.29
N GLU A 84 -22.20 11.85 -11.79
CA GLU A 84 -22.72 12.99 -11.01
C GLU A 84 -22.98 12.55 -9.58
N PRO A 85 -22.58 13.35 -8.56
CA PRO A 85 -22.72 12.93 -7.18
C PRO A 85 -24.17 12.50 -6.97
N GLU A 86 -24.38 11.20 -6.79
CA GLU A 86 -25.69 10.68 -6.42
C GLU A 86 -26.14 11.54 -5.25
N ALA A 87 -27.28 12.22 -5.40
CA ALA A 87 -27.78 13.16 -4.42
C ALA A 87 -27.59 12.53 -3.04
N ARG A 88 -26.88 13.22 -2.14
CA ARG A 88 -26.73 12.81 -0.74
C ARG A 88 -28.13 12.81 -0.15
N ALA A 89 -28.85 11.70 -0.32
CA ALA A 89 -30.08 11.47 0.37
C ALA A 89 -29.77 11.60 1.87
N ASP A 90 -30.73 12.06 2.65
CA ASP A 90 -30.64 12.02 4.11
C ASP A 90 -30.55 10.55 4.55
N ARG A 91 -29.33 10.01 4.50
CA ARG A 91 -28.99 8.59 4.61
C ARG A 91 -28.87 8.14 6.08
N GLY A 92 -29.32 8.96 7.02
CA GLY A 92 -29.09 8.78 8.45
C GLY A 92 -27.59 8.85 8.78
N GLU A 93 -26.86 9.80 8.20
CA GLU A 93 -25.40 9.94 8.43
C GLU A 93 -25.10 9.96 9.94
N GLY A 94 -24.35 8.97 10.43
CA GLY A 94 -24.02 8.82 11.85
C GLY A 94 -24.90 7.85 12.65
N SER A 95 -25.98 7.31 12.07
CA SER A 95 -26.79 6.25 12.71
C SER A 95 -25.95 5.03 13.04
N TRP A 96 -25.08 4.60 12.11
CA TRP A 96 -24.17 3.48 12.33
C TRP A 96 -23.15 3.75 13.44
N ARG A 97 -22.68 4.99 13.61
CA ARG A 97 -21.78 5.36 14.73
C ARG A 97 -22.50 5.28 16.06
N THR A 98 -23.77 5.64 16.10
CA THR A 98 -24.62 5.51 17.29
C THR A 98 -24.87 4.04 17.64
N ALA A 99 -25.21 3.21 16.64
CA ALA A 99 -25.34 1.77 16.80
C ALA A 99 -24.04 1.12 17.32
N LEU A 100 -22.90 1.53 16.75
CA LEU A 100 -21.58 1.07 17.18
C LEU A 100 -21.27 1.44 18.63
N ALA A 101 -21.53 2.70 19.02
CA ALA A 101 -21.29 3.19 20.37
C ALA A 101 -22.19 2.51 21.42
N LYS A 102 -23.39 2.06 21.02
CA LYS A 102 -24.29 1.29 21.88
C LYS A 102 -23.82 -0.15 22.09
N ALA A 103 -23.23 -0.77 21.06
CA ALA A 103 -22.81 -2.17 21.11
C ALA A 103 -21.41 -2.38 21.68
N HIS A 104 -20.48 -1.46 21.43
CA HIS A 104 -19.07 -1.61 21.79
C HIS A 104 -18.51 -0.36 22.46
N SER A 105 -17.71 -0.57 23.51
CA SER A 105 -16.94 0.51 24.11
C SER A 105 -15.83 0.99 23.17
N PRO A 106 -15.42 2.28 23.23
CA PRO A 106 -14.28 2.76 22.46
C PRO A 106 -12.99 1.97 22.71
N ALA A 107 -12.79 1.47 23.95
CA ALA A 107 -11.62 0.68 24.32
C ALA A 107 -11.60 -0.72 23.69
N HIS A 108 -12.78 -1.30 23.41
CA HIS A 108 -12.90 -2.58 22.68
C HIS A 108 -12.45 -2.43 21.23
N LEU A 109 -12.93 -1.38 20.56
CA LEU A 109 -12.64 -1.11 19.14
C LEU A 109 -11.25 -0.51 18.93
N ARG A 110 -10.73 0.24 19.91
CA ARG A 110 -9.44 0.92 19.85
C ARG A 110 -8.66 0.60 21.13
N PRO A 111 -8.06 -0.60 21.22
CA PRO A 111 -7.33 -1.00 22.41
C PRO A 111 -6.14 -0.07 22.65
N ARG A 112 -5.64 -0.05 23.89
CA ARG A 112 -4.45 0.75 24.25
C ARG A 112 -3.23 0.37 23.40
N VAL A 113 -3.05 -0.93 23.18
CA VAL A 113 -2.05 -1.52 22.29
C VAL A 113 -2.71 -2.68 21.55
N ALA A 114 -2.65 -2.66 20.21
CA ALA A 114 -3.14 -3.72 19.34
C ALA A 114 -2.08 -4.82 19.20
N TRP A 115 -1.96 -5.66 20.23
CA TRP A 115 -1.01 -6.79 20.24
C TRP A 115 -1.11 -7.71 19.02
N PRO A 116 -2.29 -8.04 18.47
CA PRO A 116 -2.38 -8.84 17.24
C PRO A 116 -1.68 -8.18 16.05
N THR A 117 -1.74 -6.84 15.93
CA THR A 117 -1.04 -6.10 14.87
C THR A 117 0.49 -6.16 15.05
N ILE A 118 0.98 -6.07 16.29
CA ILE A 118 2.42 -6.21 16.60
C ILE A 118 2.90 -7.64 16.32
N ALA A 119 2.13 -8.64 16.75
CA ALA A 119 2.43 -10.06 16.51
C ALA A 119 2.46 -10.36 15.01
N LEU A 120 1.53 -9.79 14.24
CA LEU A 120 1.51 -9.91 12.77
C LEU A 120 2.75 -9.27 12.13
N ALA A 121 3.22 -8.12 12.63
CA ALA A 121 4.46 -7.51 12.16
C ALA A 121 5.67 -8.41 12.40
N ALA A 122 5.77 -8.98 13.61
CA ALA A 122 6.86 -9.89 13.96
C ALA A 122 6.80 -11.18 13.13
N ALA A 123 5.60 -11.75 12.94
CA ALA A 123 5.39 -12.93 12.11
C ALA A 123 5.72 -12.68 10.63
N GLY A 124 5.29 -11.55 10.07
CA GLY A 124 5.59 -11.19 8.68
C GLY A 124 7.09 -11.00 8.45
N LEU A 125 7.76 -10.24 9.32
CA LEU A 125 9.21 -10.02 9.24
C LEU A 125 10.00 -11.31 9.47
N GLY A 126 9.63 -12.08 10.49
CA GLY A 126 10.25 -13.37 10.78
C GLY A 126 10.06 -14.37 9.65
N THR A 127 8.89 -14.41 9.01
CA THR A 127 8.63 -15.26 7.84
C THR A 127 9.50 -14.84 6.66
N TRP A 128 9.59 -13.54 6.35
CA TRP A 128 10.40 -13.05 5.24
C TRP A 128 11.90 -13.29 5.48
N ILE A 129 12.44 -12.86 6.61
CA ILE A 129 13.87 -13.00 6.94
C ILE A 129 14.25 -14.48 7.09
N GLY A 130 13.42 -15.25 7.79
CA GLY A 130 13.63 -16.68 8.00
C GLY A 130 13.58 -17.48 6.70
N ALA A 131 12.60 -17.24 5.84
CA ALA A 131 12.51 -17.91 4.54
C ALA A 131 13.65 -17.51 3.60
N ALA A 132 14.05 -16.24 3.59
CA ALA A 132 15.20 -15.77 2.83
C ALA A 132 16.49 -16.46 3.29
N TRP A 133 16.69 -16.59 4.61
CA TRP A 133 17.86 -17.28 5.17
C TRP A 133 17.86 -18.78 4.85
N LEU A 134 16.71 -19.46 5.00
CA LEU A 134 16.58 -20.89 4.66
C LEU A 134 16.79 -21.14 3.16
N GLY A 135 16.27 -20.26 2.30
CA GLY A 135 16.48 -20.32 0.86
C GLY A 135 17.94 -20.08 0.48
N HIS A 136 18.58 -19.09 1.09
CA HIS A 136 19.98 -18.76 0.85
C HIS A 136 20.94 -19.87 1.30
N THR A 137 20.65 -20.53 2.42
CA THR A 137 21.45 -21.66 2.93
C THR A 137 21.16 -22.99 2.21
N GLY A 138 20.20 -23.02 1.27
CA GLY A 138 19.80 -24.23 0.55
C GLY A 138 19.01 -25.24 1.40
N LEU A 139 18.68 -24.90 2.66
CA LEU A 139 17.84 -25.73 3.54
C LEU A 139 16.39 -25.81 3.04
N LEU A 140 15.98 -24.86 2.20
CA LEU A 140 14.65 -24.79 1.61
C LEU A 140 14.79 -24.44 0.13
N SER A 141 14.00 -25.08 -0.73
CA SER A 141 14.12 -24.87 -2.18
C SER A 141 13.81 -23.43 -2.57
N THR A 142 14.53 -22.87 -3.54
CA THR A 142 14.39 -21.48 -3.98
C THR A 142 12.93 -21.08 -4.26
N PRO A 143 12.11 -21.87 -4.99
CA PRO A 143 10.72 -21.49 -5.24
C PRO A 143 9.86 -21.44 -3.98
N PHE A 144 10.07 -22.37 -3.04
CA PHE A 144 9.30 -22.41 -1.79
C PHE A 144 9.72 -21.27 -0.85
N ALA A 145 11.01 -20.94 -0.79
CA ALA A 145 11.53 -19.82 -0.01
C ALA A 145 10.98 -18.50 -0.54
N SER A 146 10.99 -18.33 -1.87
CA SER A 146 10.43 -17.17 -2.54
C SER A 146 8.93 -16.98 -2.26
N LEU A 147 8.16 -18.07 -2.28
CA LEU A 147 6.73 -18.03 -1.92
C LEU A 147 6.52 -17.59 -0.45
N LEU A 148 7.27 -18.17 0.49
CA LEU A 148 7.18 -17.78 1.90
C LEU A 148 7.61 -16.32 2.13
N CYS A 149 8.65 -15.87 1.44
CA CYS A 149 9.02 -14.45 1.42
C CYS A 149 7.85 -13.58 0.94
N THR A 150 7.13 -14.00 -0.10
CA THR A 150 5.99 -13.25 -0.66
C THR A 150 4.88 -13.12 0.38
N VAL A 151 4.58 -14.22 1.10
CA VAL A 151 3.63 -14.22 2.21
C VAL A 151 4.11 -13.30 3.34
N GLY A 152 5.37 -13.41 3.77
CA GLY A 152 5.93 -12.56 4.83
C GLY A 152 5.83 -11.07 4.51
N ILE A 153 6.16 -10.69 3.27
CA ILE A 153 6.03 -9.31 2.78
C ILE A 153 4.57 -8.85 2.77
N PHE A 154 3.64 -9.68 2.28
CA PHE A 154 2.21 -9.38 2.32
C PHE A 154 1.71 -9.15 3.74
N LEU A 155 2.09 -10.00 4.69
CA LEU A 155 1.70 -9.87 6.10
C LEU A 155 2.20 -8.55 6.72
N CYS A 156 3.39 -8.09 6.33
CA CYS A 156 3.97 -6.83 6.82
C CYS A 156 3.16 -5.59 6.41
N PHE A 157 2.36 -5.65 5.34
CA PHE A 157 1.60 -4.49 4.89
C PHE A 157 0.54 -4.04 5.92
N THR A 158 -0.19 -4.97 6.51
CA THR A 158 -1.30 -4.62 7.42
C THR A 158 -0.83 -3.89 8.70
N PRO A 159 0.25 -4.31 9.39
CA PRO A 159 0.79 -3.53 10.51
C PRO A 159 1.34 -2.17 10.11
N MET A 160 1.98 -2.06 8.94
CA MET A 160 2.42 -0.78 8.38
C MET A 160 1.22 0.15 8.16
N HIS A 161 0.13 -0.38 7.62
CA HIS A 161 -1.12 0.30 7.33
C HIS A 161 -1.89 0.73 8.60
N ASP A 162 -2.01 -0.15 9.59
CA ASP A 162 -2.62 0.19 10.90
C ASP A 162 -1.81 1.31 11.61
N ALA A 163 -0.49 1.29 11.48
CA ALA A 163 0.39 2.31 12.07
C ALA A 163 0.17 3.71 11.46
N VAL A 164 -0.12 3.81 10.16
CA VAL A 164 -0.43 5.08 9.47
C VAL A 164 -1.55 5.83 10.19
N HIS A 165 -2.59 5.09 10.61
CA HIS A 165 -3.81 5.59 11.25
C HIS A 165 -3.74 5.64 12.77
N GLY A 166 -2.61 5.28 13.35
CA GLY A 166 -2.44 5.23 14.81
C GLY A 166 -3.19 4.07 15.48
N ALA A 167 -3.61 3.06 14.72
CA ALA A 167 -4.42 1.94 15.21
C ALA A 167 -3.61 0.95 16.06
N VAL A 168 -2.28 0.93 15.93
CA VAL A 168 -1.40 0.07 16.75
C VAL A 168 -1.44 0.50 18.22
N ALA A 169 -1.32 1.81 18.48
CA ALA A 169 -1.37 2.35 19.83
C ALA A 169 -1.84 3.81 19.80
N PRO A 170 -3.16 4.09 19.94
CA PRO A 170 -3.73 5.42 19.69
C PRO A 170 -3.10 6.58 20.46
N LYS A 171 -2.55 6.30 21.65
CA LYS A 171 -1.90 7.31 22.51
C LYS A 171 -0.37 7.37 22.36
N TRP A 172 0.26 6.43 21.67
CA TRP A 172 1.73 6.29 21.61
C TRP A 172 2.23 6.40 20.17
N ARG A 173 2.44 7.63 19.70
CA ARG A 173 2.89 7.91 18.33
C ARG A 173 4.22 7.22 17.99
N THR A 174 5.18 7.22 18.92
CA THR A 174 6.49 6.57 18.73
C THR A 174 6.36 5.08 18.47
N LEU A 175 5.46 4.39 19.16
CA LEU A 175 5.24 2.96 18.94
C LEU A 175 4.62 2.68 17.56
N ASN A 176 3.66 3.49 17.12
CA ASN A 176 3.13 3.38 15.75
C ASN A 176 4.23 3.62 14.72
N THR A 177 5.06 4.66 14.91
CA THR A 177 6.19 4.90 14.01
C THR A 177 7.18 3.73 14.01
N ALA A 178 7.54 3.17 15.18
CA ALA A 178 8.48 2.05 15.24
C ALA A 178 7.93 0.80 14.53
N VAL A 179 6.66 0.43 14.79
CA VAL A 179 6.01 -0.72 14.14
C VAL A 179 5.85 -0.47 12.64
N GLY A 180 5.42 0.73 12.24
CA GLY A 180 5.30 1.12 10.84
C GLY A 180 6.62 1.06 10.08
N MET A 181 7.71 1.57 10.68
CA MET A 181 9.06 1.49 10.12
C MET A 181 9.52 0.04 9.97
N ALA A 182 9.41 -0.76 11.03
CA ALA A 182 9.84 -2.15 11.02
C ALA A 182 9.07 -2.93 9.95
N ALA A 183 7.74 -2.80 9.92
CA ALA A 183 6.88 -3.46 8.94
C ALA A 183 7.11 -2.94 7.49
N SER A 184 7.64 -1.73 7.32
CA SER A 184 7.97 -1.19 6.00
C SER A 184 9.32 -1.66 5.44
N LEU A 185 10.15 -2.38 6.22
CA LEU A 185 11.47 -2.82 5.76
C LEU A 185 11.46 -3.58 4.42
N PRO A 186 10.54 -4.53 4.16
CA PRO A 186 10.48 -5.20 2.87
C PRO A 186 10.01 -4.29 1.73
N PHE A 187 9.39 -3.15 2.06
CA PHE A 187 8.98 -2.07 1.16
C PHE A 187 10.02 -0.93 1.14
N VAL A 188 11.30 -1.28 1.28
CA VAL A 188 12.45 -0.35 1.27
C VAL A 188 12.42 0.69 2.41
N GLY A 189 11.68 0.42 3.48
CA GLY A 189 11.58 1.32 4.63
C GLY A 189 10.73 2.58 4.38
N MET A 190 9.91 2.60 3.32
CA MET A 190 9.16 3.80 2.88
C MET A 190 7.90 4.11 3.70
N TYR A 191 7.91 3.90 5.02
CA TYR A 191 6.75 4.11 5.87
C TYR A 191 6.22 5.56 5.85
N ARG A 192 7.09 6.57 5.86
CA ARG A 192 6.63 7.97 5.94
C ARG A 192 6.03 8.39 4.62
N ALA A 193 6.65 8.04 3.50
CA ALA A 193 6.12 8.28 2.16
C ALA A 193 4.78 7.57 1.99
N PHE A 194 4.70 6.28 2.33
CA PHE A 194 3.45 5.52 2.31
C PHE A 194 2.37 6.17 3.18
N ARG A 195 2.71 6.66 4.38
CA ARG A 195 1.77 7.41 5.23
C ARG A 195 1.18 8.64 4.54
N LEU A 196 1.95 9.36 3.73
CA LEU A 196 1.42 10.52 2.99
C LEU A 196 0.54 10.09 1.83
N ILE A 197 0.97 9.09 1.07
CA ILE A 197 0.23 8.49 -0.06
C ILE A 197 -1.13 7.98 0.42
N HIS A 198 -1.14 7.16 1.47
CA HIS A 198 -2.36 6.57 1.99
C HIS A 198 -3.32 7.63 2.56
N LEU A 199 -2.80 8.67 3.21
CA LEU A 199 -3.66 9.77 3.68
C LEU A 199 -4.21 10.64 2.54
N ALA A 200 -3.49 10.77 1.43
CA ALA A 200 -4.00 11.43 0.23
C ALA A 200 -5.14 10.62 -0.40
N HIS A 201 -4.99 9.30 -0.46
CA HIS A 201 -6.04 8.38 -0.90
C HIS A 201 -7.34 8.56 -0.07
N HIS A 202 -7.24 8.52 1.27
CA HIS A 202 -8.40 8.75 2.15
C HIS A 202 -9.04 10.13 1.97
N ALA A 203 -8.24 11.16 1.67
CA ALA A 203 -8.72 12.52 1.51
C ALA A 203 -9.41 12.76 0.16
N HIS A 204 -9.04 12.00 -0.87
CA HIS A 204 -9.40 12.25 -2.27
C HIS A 204 -9.96 11.02 -2.98
N LEU A 205 -10.69 10.15 -2.26
CA LEU A 205 -11.14 8.84 -2.75
C LEU A 205 -11.69 8.86 -4.18
N ASN A 206 -11.08 8.06 -5.06
CA ASN A 206 -11.38 7.90 -6.48
C ASN A 206 -11.23 9.18 -7.35
N GLU A 207 -10.65 10.26 -6.84
CA GLU A 207 -10.32 11.45 -7.65
C GLU A 207 -9.08 11.19 -8.52
N SER A 208 -9.25 11.11 -9.85
CA SER A 208 -8.22 10.63 -10.80
C SER A 208 -6.80 11.19 -10.63
N GLU A 209 -6.68 12.48 -10.28
CA GLU A 209 -5.39 13.17 -10.15
C GLU A 209 -4.85 13.14 -8.72
N LEU A 210 -5.73 13.18 -7.71
CA LEU A 210 -5.35 13.40 -6.32
C LEU A 210 -5.31 12.09 -5.52
N ASP A 211 -6.03 11.07 -5.96
CA ASP A 211 -6.00 9.72 -5.42
C ASP A 211 -4.91 8.89 -6.10
N PRO A 212 -3.83 8.51 -5.38
CA PRO A 212 -2.83 7.62 -5.96
C PRO A 212 -3.40 6.20 -6.23
N ASP A 213 -4.39 5.73 -5.49
CA ASP A 213 -4.91 4.36 -5.62
C ASP A 213 -5.88 4.21 -6.81
N HIS A 214 -6.38 5.33 -7.34
CA HIS A 214 -7.14 5.33 -8.61
C HIS A 214 -6.32 4.71 -9.76
N TRP A 215 -4.99 4.74 -9.68
CA TRP A 215 -4.09 4.05 -10.61
C TRP A 215 -4.44 2.57 -10.78
N ALA A 216 -4.83 1.88 -9.71
CA ALA A 216 -5.10 0.44 -9.70
C ALA A 216 -6.33 0.05 -10.55
N GLY A 217 -7.27 0.97 -10.78
CA GLY A 217 -8.48 0.78 -11.59
C GLY A 217 -8.51 1.52 -12.93
N ALA A 218 -7.48 2.31 -13.23
CA ALA A 218 -7.41 3.10 -14.45
C ALA A 218 -6.86 2.29 -15.66
N GLY A 219 -7.37 2.58 -16.86
CA GLY A 219 -6.95 1.97 -18.12
C GLY A 219 -7.70 0.69 -18.53
N PRO A 220 -7.25 0.01 -19.60
CA PRO A 220 -7.86 -1.23 -20.10
C PRO A 220 -7.70 -2.40 -19.10
N LEU A 221 -8.74 -3.21 -18.93
CA LEU A 221 -8.75 -4.36 -18.01
C LEU A 221 -7.57 -5.32 -18.20
N VAL A 222 -7.17 -5.56 -19.46
CA VAL A 222 -6.07 -6.47 -19.81
C VAL A 222 -4.70 -5.99 -19.33
N LEU A 223 -4.53 -4.68 -19.11
CA LEU A 223 -3.27 -4.09 -18.64
C LEU A 223 -3.20 -3.91 -17.13
N LEU A 224 -4.30 -4.14 -16.39
CA LEU A 224 -4.32 -3.94 -14.95
C LEU A 224 -3.28 -4.78 -14.19
N PRO A 225 -3.02 -6.06 -14.52
CA PRO A 225 -1.97 -6.83 -13.83
C PRO A 225 -0.58 -6.21 -13.96
N LEU A 226 -0.25 -5.64 -15.13
CA LEU A 226 1.02 -4.95 -15.33
C LEU A 226 1.10 -3.66 -14.51
N ARG A 227 -0.03 -2.95 -14.36
CA ARG A 227 -0.12 -1.75 -13.50
C ARG A 227 0.06 -2.09 -12.04
N TRP A 228 -0.51 -3.20 -11.57
CA TRP A 228 -0.34 -3.68 -10.21
C TRP A 228 1.12 -4.07 -9.94
N ALA A 229 1.76 -4.79 -10.86
CA ALA A 229 3.18 -5.15 -10.78
C ALA A 229 4.14 -3.95 -10.79
N THR A 230 3.69 -2.80 -11.31
CA THR A 230 4.45 -1.55 -11.36
C THR A 230 3.97 -0.51 -10.34
N GLY A 231 3.07 -0.89 -9.42
CA GLY A 231 2.44 0.01 -8.45
C GLY A 231 3.41 0.76 -7.58
N PHE A 232 4.45 0.09 -7.08
CA PHE A 232 5.49 0.72 -6.27
C PHE A 232 6.18 1.88 -7.01
N TYR A 233 6.50 1.70 -8.29
CA TYR A 233 7.12 2.75 -9.10
C TYR A 233 6.18 3.92 -9.30
N TYR A 234 4.90 3.63 -9.55
CA TYR A 234 3.88 4.65 -9.61
C TYR A 234 3.81 5.46 -8.29
N TYR A 235 3.77 4.80 -7.14
CA TYR A 235 3.72 5.47 -5.84
C TYR A 235 4.94 6.35 -5.54
N VAL A 236 6.15 5.87 -5.87
CA VAL A 236 7.37 6.69 -5.77
C VAL A 236 7.28 7.90 -6.69
N SER A 237 6.84 7.71 -7.94
CA SER A 237 6.68 8.81 -8.88
C SER A 237 5.65 9.84 -8.40
N PHE A 238 4.51 9.40 -7.87
CA PHE A 238 3.48 10.26 -7.29
C PHE A 238 4.02 11.07 -6.12
N ALA A 239 4.74 10.45 -5.19
CA ALA A 239 5.32 11.15 -4.04
C ALA A 239 6.36 12.20 -4.47
N ILE A 240 7.19 11.89 -5.47
CA ILE A 240 8.15 12.85 -6.04
C ILE A 240 7.41 14.01 -6.73
N GLU A 241 6.41 13.72 -7.56
CA GLU A 241 5.57 14.74 -8.21
C GLU A 241 4.97 15.70 -7.18
N ARG A 242 4.36 15.20 -6.11
CA ARG A 242 3.81 16.03 -5.01
C ARG A 242 4.88 16.84 -4.29
N SER A 243 6.08 16.26 -4.08
CA SER A 243 7.19 16.99 -3.47
C SER A 243 7.67 18.16 -4.33
N VAL A 244 7.65 18.01 -5.67
CA VAL A 244 8.03 19.06 -6.62
C VAL A 244 6.93 20.12 -6.72
N GLU A 245 5.65 19.73 -6.74
CA GLU A 245 4.52 20.66 -6.73
C GLU A 245 4.53 21.56 -5.49
N GLU A 246 4.77 21.00 -4.30
CA GLU A 246 4.93 21.80 -3.07
C GLU A 246 6.04 22.85 -3.20
N GLN A 247 7.15 22.54 -3.90
CA GLN A 247 8.26 23.47 -4.13
C GLN A 247 7.90 24.58 -5.11
N VAL A 248 7.20 24.26 -6.20
CA VAL A 248 6.88 25.20 -7.29
C VAL A 248 5.76 26.14 -6.89
N ASP A 249 4.67 25.58 -6.36
CA ASP A 249 3.45 26.33 -6.11
C ASP A 249 3.53 27.12 -4.78
N TYR A 250 4.46 26.75 -3.88
CA TYR A 250 4.65 27.41 -2.58
C TYR A 250 6.13 27.67 -2.19
N PRO A 251 6.91 28.40 -3.01
CA PRO A 251 8.37 28.50 -2.87
C PRO A 251 8.85 29.23 -1.60
N GLN A 252 8.00 30.05 -0.99
CA GLN A 252 8.32 30.83 0.22
C GLN A 252 7.97 30.11 1.53
N ARG A 253 7.32 28.94 1.47
CA ARG A 253 7.00 28.16 2.67
C ARG A 253 8.21 27.31 3.08
N LYS A 254 8.36 27.04 4.39
CA LYS A 254 9.28 25.99 4.88
C LYS A 254 9.05 24.71 4.07
N PRO A 255 10.10 23.91 3.77
CA PRO A 255 9.95 22.73 2.93
C PRO A 255 8.76 21.89 3.39
N GLY A 256 7.84 21.65 2.44
CA GLY A 256 6.55 21.05 2.70
C GLY A 256 6.66 19.61 3.21
N ARG A 257 5.52 19.09 3.68
CA ARG A 257 5.47 17.79 4.36
C ARG A 257 5.89 16.66 3.41
N TRP A 258 5.55 16.75 2.13
CA TRP A 258 5.96 15.75 1.13
C TRP A 258 7.46 15.81 0.87
N ARG A 259 8.00 17.01 0.67
CA ARG A 259 9.44 17.18 0.42
C ARG A 259 10.31 16.56 1.50
N ASN A 260 10.10 16.89 2.77
CA ASN A 260 10.95 16.38 3.86
C ASN A 260 10.85 14.85 3.99
N VAL A 261 9.65 14.31 3.81
CA VAL A 261 9.38 12.88 3.92
C VAL A 261 10.02 12.12 2.76
N VAL A 262 9.84 12.60 1.54
CA VAL A 262 10.41 11.98 0.34
C VAL A 262 11.93 12.07 0.39
N GLU A 263 12.52 13.23 0.70
CA GLU A 263 13.98 13.34 0.83
C GLU A 263 14.54 12.41 1.92
N LEU A 264 13.86 12.26 3.06
CA LEU A 264 14.33 11.40 4.15
C LEU A 264 14.19 9.91 3.84
N ASP A 265 13.02 9.46 3.36
CA ASP A 265 12.80 8.04 3.03
C ASP A 265 13.62 7.64 1.80
N LEU A 266 13.79 8.53 0.80
CA LEU A 266 14.68 8.31 -0.35
C LEU A 266 16.16 8.35 0.03
N ALA A 267 16.58 9.11 1.05
CA ALA A 267 17.96 9.06 1.53
C ALA A 267 18.24 7.79 2.35
N ALA A 268 17.25 7.25 3.06
CA ALA A 268 17.37 6.02 3.83
C ALA A 268 17.29 4.75 2.94
N THR A 269 16.55 4.82 1.84
CA THR A 269 16.33 3.74 0.87
C THR A 269 17.65 3.12 0.35
N PRO A 270 18.64 3.89 -0.13
CA PRO A 270 19.93 3.37 -0.55
C PRO A 270 20.68 2.62 0.54
N ALA A 271 20.67 3.08 1.80
CA ALA A 271 21.39 2.39 2.88
C ALA A 271 20.78 1.01 3.18
N VAL A 272 19.44 0.91 3.21
CA VAL A 272 18.72 -0.36 3.39
C VAL A 272 18.98 -1.28 2.20
N TYR A 273 18.83 -0.75 0.98
CA TYR A 273 19.07 -1.47 -0.26
C TYR A 273 20.50 -2.03 -0.32
N MET A 274 21.48 -1.22 0.06
CA MET A 274 22.90 -1.58 0.02
C MET A 274 23.29 -2.54 1.12
N THR A 275 22.63 -2.49 2.27
CA THR A 275 22.77 -3.51 3.32
C THR A 275 22.24 -4.86 2.84
N VAL A 276 21.09 -4.86 2.15
CA VAL A 276 20.52 -6.08 1.53
C VAL A 276 21.42 -6.61 0.41
N LEU A 277 21.93 -5.75 -0.47
CA LEU A 277 22.86 -6.17 -1.52
C LEU A 277 24.21 -6.66 -0.98
N TRP A 278 24.67 -6.09 0.13
CA TRP A 278 25.91 -6.52 0.78
C TRP A 278 25.76 -7.89 1.45
N TRP A 279 24.62 -8.14 2.11
CA TRP A 279 24.30 -9.47 2.64
C TRP A 279 24.23 -10.51 1.51
N VAL A 280 23.84 -10.11 0.29
CA VAL A 280 23.27 -11.01 -0.71
C VAL A 280 23.86 -10.82 -2.11
N TRP A 281 25.19 -10.89 -2.23
CA TRP A 281 25.93 -10.84 -3.51
C TRP A 281 25.72 -12.06 -4.43
N ASP A 282 24.55 -12.68 -4.40
CA ASP A 282 24.09 -13.71 -5.33
C ASP A 282 22.64 -13.38 -5.77
N VAL A 283 22.01 -14.25 -6.55
CA VAL A 283 20.63 -14.03 -7.02
C VAL A 283 19.57 -14.10 -5.90
N SER A 284 19.94 -14.34 -4.64
CA SER A 284 19.00 -14.49 -3.53
C SER A 284 18.25 -13.18 -3.22
N ALA A 285 18.82 -12.00 -3.46
CA ALA A 285 18.09 -10.73 -3.31
C ALA A 285 16.96 -10.62 -4.35
N VAL A 286 17.23 -11.11 -5.56
CA VAL A 286 16.22 -11.20 -6.62
C VAL A 286 15.16 -12.24 -6.24
N ALA A 287 15.59 -13.44 -5.83
CA ALA A 287 14.72 -14.58 -5.56
C ALA A 287 13.89 -14.45 -4.27
N PHE A 288 14.44 -13.85 -3.22
CA PHE A 288 13.84 -13.83 -1.87
C PHE A 288 13.42 -12.43 -1.39
N TRP A 289 13.72 -11.38 -2.16
CA TRP A 289 13.20 -10.05 -1.88
C TRP A 289 12.50 -9.42 -3.08
N LEU A 290 13.18 -9.13 -4.19
CA LEU A 290 12.59 -8.37 -5.30
C LEU A 290 11.41 -9.08 -5.96
N PHE A 291 11.56 -10.36 -6.35
CA PHE A 291 10.48 -11.13 -6.96
C PHE A 291 9.32 -11.33 -5.97
N PRO A 292 9.56 -11.74 -4.70
CA PRO A 292 8.52 -11.76 -3.67
C PRO A 292 7.83 -10.42 -3.43
N PHE A 293 8.59 -9.33 -3.43
CA PHE A 293 8.08 -7.97 -3.25
C PHE A 293 7.13 -7.60 -4.39
N VAL A 294 7.52 -7.83 -5.65
CA VAL A 294 6.65 -7.58 -6.80
C VAL A 294 5.39 -8.43 -6.72
N GLY A 295 5.51 -9.71 -6.35
CA GLY A 295 4.36 -10.60 -6.15
C GLY A 295 3.40 -10.09 -5.07
N ALA A 296 3.92 -9.75 -3.89
CA ALA A 296 3.14 -9.23 -2.78
C ALA A 296 2.49 -7.88 -3.11
N ALA A 297 3.25 -6.93 -3.68
CA ALA A 297 2.74 -5.62 -4.10
C ALA A 297 1.65 -5.75 -5.17
N THR A 298 1.83 -6.61 -6.16
CA THR A 298 0.81 -6.90 -7.18
C THR A 298 -0.48 -7.38 -6.53
N TYR A 299 -0.37 -8.33 -5.60
CA TYR A 299 -1.53 -8.88 -4.90
C TYR A 299 -2.21 -7.85 -4.00
N LEU A 300 -1.45 -6.98 -3.32
CA LEU A 300 -1.97 -5.87 -2.53
C LEU A 300 -2.75 -4.89 -3.40
N LEU A 301 -2.15 -4.37 -4.48
CA LEU A 301 -2.85 -3.44 -5.39
C LEU A 301 -4.13 -4.05 -5.97
N TYR A 302 -4.11 -5.35 -6.28
CA TYR A 302 -5.32 -6.05 -6.71
C TYR A 302 -6.37 -6.11 -5.60
N THR A 303 -6.01 -6.55 -4.39
CA THR A 303 -6.97 -6.89 -3.33
C THR A 303 -7.41 -5.72 -2.45
N PHE A 304 -6.63 -4.65 -2.37
CA PHE A 304 -6.85 -3.49 -1.50
C PHE A 304 -7.24 -2.26 -2.31
N ASP A 305 -6.62 -2.04 -3.47
CA ASP A 305 -6.77 -0.76 -4.18
C ASP A 305 -7.73 -0.89 -5.36
N TYR A 306 -7.73 -2.05 -6.05
CA TYR A 306 -8.65 -2.32 -7.14
C TYR A 306 -9.98 -2.92 -6.67
N LEU A 307 -9.91 -4.05 -5.97
CA LEU A 307 -11.08 -4.89 -5.70
C LEU A 307 -12.18 -4.20 -4.87
N PRO A 308 -11.89 -3.48 -3.76
CA PRO A 308 -12.94 -2.85 -2.98
C PRO A 308 -13.40 -1.51 -3.58
N HIS A 309 -12.59 -0.84 -4.39
CA HIS A 309 -12.90 0.47 -4.98
C HIS A 309 -13.68 0.41 -6.30
N ARG A 310 -13.68 -0.74 -6.99
CA ARG A 310 -14.40 -0.88 -8.26
C ARG A 310 -15.87 -0.43 -8.15
N PRO A 311 -16.39 0.32 -9.15
CA PRO A 311 -15.76 0.64 -10.44
C PRO A 311 -14.92 1.94 -10.44
N HIS A 312 -14.51 2.48 -9.28
CA HIS A 312 -13.76 3.74 -9.13
C HIS A 312 -14.51 4.97 -9.66
N LYS A 313 -15.80 5.07 -9.36
CA LYS A 313 -16.70 6.09 -9.91
C LYS A 313 -17.37 7.01 -8.90
N SER A 314 -17.26 6.73 -7.61
CA SER A 314 -17.94 7.49 -6.56
C SER A 314 -16.93 8.11 -5.62
N LEU A 315 -17.15 9.38 -5.27
CA LEU A 315 -16.38 10.12 -4.25
C LEU A 315 -17.04 10.05 -2.87
N ASP A 316 -18.25 9.48 -2.78
CA ASP A 316 -18.98 9.36 -1.51
C ASP A 316 -18.32 8.30 -0.62
N GLN A 317 -17.99 8.63 0.63
CA GLN A 317 -17.28 7.75 1.56
C GLN A 317 -17.92 6.37 1.77
N TYR A 318 -19.23 6.23 1.59
CA TYR A 318 -19.95 4.96 1.73
C TYR A 318 -19.92 4.14 0.43
N LEU A 319 -19.90 4.81 -0.72
CA LEU A 319 -19.99 4.16 -2.04
C LEU A 319 -18.63 3.97 -2.71
N ALA A 320 -17.64 4.81 -2.38
CA ALA A 320 -16.30 4.84 -2.95
C ALA A 320 -15.56 3.51 -2.77
N THR A 321 -15.92 2.78 -1.70
CA THR A 321 -15.42 1.44 -1.40
C THR A 321 -16.55 0.48 -1.07
N SER A 322 -16.23 -0.81 -1.06
CA SER A 322 -17.18 -1.88 -0.82
C SER A 322 -16.64 -2.90 0.18
N VAL A 323 -17.54 -3.71 0.71
CA VAL A 323 -17.19 -4.96 1.38
C VAL A 323 -17.13 -6.06 0.33
N THR A 324 -15.96 -6.65 0.16
CA THR A 324 -15.73 -7.79 -0.72
C THR A 324 -16.28 -9.07 -0.08
N THR A 325 -17.15 -9.76 -0.83
CA THR A 325 -17.85 -10.99 -0.44
C THR A 325 -17.49 -12.14 -1.41
N GLY A 326 -17.89 -13.38 -1.12
CA GLY A 326 -17.55 -14.56 -1.94
C GLY A 326 -16.41 -15.39 -1.33
N VAL A 327 -16.34 -16.69 -1.67
CA VAL A 327 -15.70 -17.73 -0.80
C VAL A 327 -16.33 -17.67 0.62
N PRO A 328 -16.24 -18.66 1.53
CA PRO A 328 -16.77 -18.44 2.88
C PRO A 328 -16.14 -17.17 3.47
N SER A 329 -16.97 -16.16 3.76
CA SER A 329 -16.53 -14.82 4.18
C SER A 329 -15.48 -14.83 5.31
N PRO A 330 -15.53 -15.75 6.31
CA PRO A 330 -14.49 -15.84 7.32
C PRO A 330 -13.11 -16.22 6.76
N LEU A 331 -13.04 -17.12 5.78
CA LEU A 331 -11.78 -17.50 5.14
C LEU A 331 -11.17 -16.30 4.39
N LEU A 332 -12.00 -15.53 3.68
CA LEU A 332 -11.54 -14.33 2.99
C LEU A 332 -11.00 -13.28 3.97
N SER A 333 -11.65 -13.12 5.13
CA SER A 333 -11.16 -12.23 6.19
C SER A 333 -9.84 -12.70 6.80
N VAL A 334 -9.58 -14.01 6.87
CA VAL A 334 -8.24 -14.49 7.28
C VAL A 334 -7.20 -14.18 6.20
N LEU A 335 -7.49 -14.55 4.94
CA LEU A 335 -6.54 -14.41 3.83
C LEU A 335 -6.19 -12.95 3.51
N LEU A 336 -7.16 -12.05 3.63
CA LEU A 336 -6.95 -10.62 3.39
C LEU A 336 -6.72 -9.82 4.67
N LEU A 337 -6.56 -10.47 5.82
CA LEU A 337 -6.38 -9.76 7.10
C LEU A 337 -7.49 -8.73 7.33
N SER A 338 -8.74 -9.17 7.12
CA SER A 338 -10.00 -8.42 7.22
C SER A 338 -10.17 -7.28 6.21
N GLN A 339 -9.25 -7.12 5.26
CA GLN A 339 -9.30 -6.06 4.24
C GLN A 339 -10.32 -6.33 3.15
N ASN A 340 -10.96 -7.51 3.17
CA ASN A 340 -12.22 -7.70 2.46
C ASN A 340 -13.30 -6.73 2.97
N MET A 341 -13.18 -6.17 4.18
CA MET A 341 -14.03 -5.12 4.72
C MET A 341 -13.39 -3.73 4.57
N HIS A 342 -12.70 -3.45 3.46
CA HIS A 342 -11.99 -2.18 3.24
C HIS A 342 -12.89 -0.94 3.40
N ASN A 343 -14.20 -1.04 3.15
CA ASN A 343 -15.13 0.05 3.46
C ASN A 343 -15.14 0.44 4.95
N ILE A 344 -15.06 -0.53 5.87
CA ILE A 344 -14.93 -0.25 7.30
C ILE A 344 -13.62 0.46 7.60
N HIS A 345 -12.55 0.09 6.91
CA HIS A 345 -11.27 0.79 7.03
C HIS A 345 -11.42 2.29 6.68
N HIS A 346 -12.09 2.63 5.58
CA HIS A 346 -12.33 4.03 5.20
C HIS A 346 -13.22 4.79 6.19
N LEU A 347 -14.25 4.14 6.74
CA LEU A 347 -15.20 4.79 7.65
C LEU A 347 -14.68 4.91 9.11
N ALA A 348 -13.81 3.98 9.52
CA ALA A 348 -13.27 3.87 10.88
C ALA A 348 -11.77 3.49 10.88
N PRO A 349 -10.87 4.29 10.27
CA PRO A 349 -9.49 3.89 9.99
C PRO A 349 -8.61 3.67 11.22
N SER A 350 -9.02 4.22 12.37
CA SER A 350 -8.31 4.05 13.65
C SER A 350 -8.62 2.75 14.40
N VAL A 351 -9.53 1.93 13.86
CA VAL A 351 -9.82 0.57 14.34
C VAL A 351 -8.78 -0.37 13.72
N PRO A 352 -8.13 -1.27 14.48
CA PRO A 352 -7.16 -2.20 13.91
C PRO A 352 -7.84 -3.29 13.09
N PHE A 353 -7.15 -3.85 12.11
CA PHE A 353 -7.73 -4.73 11.08
C PHE A 353 -8.61 -5.86 11.64
N TYR A 354 -8.18 -6.53 12.71
CA TYR A 354 -8.86 -7.68 13.30
C TYR A 354 -10.18 -7.34 14.00
N ARG A 355 -10.53 -6.05 14.09
CA ARG A 355 -11.78 -5.53 14.66
C ARG A 355 -12.77 -5.04 13.59
N TYR A 356 -12.42 -5.10 12.30
CA TYR A 356 -13.35 -4.69 11.24
C TYR A 356 -14.63 -5.53 11.22
N GLY A 357 -14.51 -6.83 11.53
CA GLY A 357 -15.65 -7.73 11.68
C GLY A 357 -16.65 -7.24 12.73
N ASP A 358 -16.18 -6.85 13.91
CA ASP A 358 -17.02 -6.34 15.00
C ASP A 358 -17.84 -5.12 14.54
N VAL A 359 -17.18 -4.18 13.84
CA VAL A 359 -17.86 -3.00 13.28
C VAL A 359 -18.87 -3.40 12.21
N TRP A 360 -18.50 -4.28 11.28
CA TRP A 360 -19.39 -4.72 10.22
C TRP A 360 -20.61 -5.45 10.78
N HIS A 361 -20.43 -6.38 11.71
CA HIS A 361 -21.53 -7.18 12.28
C HIS A 361 -22.59 -6.32 12.97
N VAL A 362 -22.18 -5.27 13.69
CA VAL A 362 -23.11 -4.35 14.37
C VAL A 362 -23.73 -3.35 13.40
N CYS A 363 -22.93 -2.82 12.47
CA CYS A 363 -23.34 -1.65 11.67
C CYS A 363 -23.88 -2.01 10.29
N ARG A 364 -23.85 -3.28 9.88
CA ARG A 364 -24.17 -3.73 8.51
C ARG A 364 -25.47 -3.15 7.97
N GLU A 365 -26.55 -3.21 8.74
CA GLU A 365 -27.87 -2.74 8.27
C GLU A 365 -27.87 -1.24 7.99
N GLU A 366 -27.33 -0.44 8.90
CA GLU A 366 -27.25 1.02 8.76
C GLU A 366 -26.28 1.41 7.63
N LEU A 367 -25.13 0.75 7.54
CA LEU A 367 -24.17 1.00 6.45
C LEU A 367 -24.75 0.68 5.08
N LEU A 368 -25.53 -0.40 4.96
CA LEU A 368 -26.23 -0.74 3.72
C LEU A 368 -27.31 0.31 3.37
N LYS A 369 -28.04 0.83 4.35
CA LYS A 369 -28.98 1.95 4.14
C LYS A 369 -28.25 3.22 3.71
N SER A 370 -27.05 3.47 4.25
CA SER A 370 -26.19 4.58 3.83
C SER A 370 -25.47 4.34 2.49
N GLY A 371 -25.66 3.19 1.84
CA GLY A 371 -25.16 2.92 0.49
C GLY A 371 -23.90 2.05 0.41
N THR A 372 -23.33 1.58 1.52
CA THR A 372 -22.19 0.65 1.48
C THR A 372 -22.52 -0.58 0.62
N ARG A 373 -21.69 -0.84 -0.38
CA ARG A 373 -21.89 -1.94 -1.33
C ARG A 373 -21.23 -3.22 -0.85
N GLN A 374 -21.85 -4.36 -1.15
CA GLN A 374 -21.23 -5.69 -1.05
C GLN A 374 -20.97 -6.21 -2.47
N LEU A 375 -19.70 -6.43 -2.83
CA LEU A 375 -19.31 -6.87 -4.17
C LEU A 375 -18.61 -8.23 -4.12
N PRO A 376 -18.85 -9.16 -5.07
CA PRO A 376 -18.25 -10.49 -5.04
C PRO A 376 -16.78 -10.48 -5.50
N TRP A 377 -15.91 -11.30 -4.90
CA TRP A 377 -14.50 -11.44 -5.23
C TRP A 377 -14.25 -11.60 -6.74
N ARG A 378 -15.00 -12.50 -7.40
CA ARG A 378 -14.92 -12.69 -8.85
C ARG A 378 -15.84 -11.70 -9.58
N PRO A 379 -15.31 -10.84 -10.46
CA PRO A 379 -16.13 -10.13 -11.43
C PRO A 379 -16.66 -11.15 -12.44
N GLY A 380 -17.98 -11.39 -12.49
CA GLY A 380 -18.59 -12.08 -13.64
C GLY A 380 -19.21 -13.48 -13.44
N VAL A 381 -19.79 -13.81 -12.28
CA VAL A 381 -20.84 -14.86 -12.23
C VAL A 381 -22.02 -14.34 -11.45
N GLY A 382 -23.11 -14.01 -12.15
CA GLY A 382 -24.46 -13.97 -11.60
C GLY A 382 -24.72 -12.93 -10.51
N GLY A 383 -24.86 -11.68 -10.92
CA GLY A 383 -25.56 -10.68 -10.13
C GLY A 383 -26.02 -9.58 -11.05
N ARG A 384 -27.27 -9.66 -11.52
CA ARG A 384 -28.03 -8.42 -11.71
C ARG A 384 -27.73 -7.57 -10.47
N VAL A 385 -27.33 -6.31 -10.65
CA VAL A 385 -27.56 -5.33 -9.59
C VAL A 385 -29.06 -5.41 -9.38
N HIS A 386 -29.51 -6.21 -8.42
CA HIS A 386 -30.92 -6.38 -8.16
C HIS A 386 -31.38 -5.00 -7.70
N PRO A 387 -32.30 -4.32 -8.40
CA PRO A 387 -32.89 -3.06 -7.92
C PRO A 387 -33.80 -3.30 -6.71
N THR A 388 -33.70 -4.45 -6.05
CA THR A 388 -34.66 -4.99 -5.08
C THR A 388 -34.13 -4.80 -3.66
N TYR A 389 -33.73 -3.58 -3.33
CA TYR A 389 -33.86 -3.05 -1.97
C TYR A 389 -34.40 -1.61 -2.01
N LEU A 390 -35.34 -1.34 -2.92
CA LEU A 390 -36.36 -0.34 -2.66
C LEU A 390 -37.27 -0.90 -1.56
N ILE A 391 -37.15 -0.33 -0.38
CA ILE A 391 -38.00 -0.59 0.78
C ILE A 391 -39.46 -0.36 0.36
N ALA A 392 -40.21 -1.45 0.13
CA ALA A 392 -41.66 -1.37 0.13
C ALA A 392 -42.12 -1.27 1.58
N SER A 393 -42.36 -0.03 2.05
CA SER A 393 -43.09 0.23 3.27
C SER A 393 -44.56 -0.24 3.08
N LYS A 394 -44.86 -1.50 3.39
CA LYS A 394 -46.24 -1.88 3.67
C LYS A 394 -46.58 -1.42 5.09
N VAL A 395 -47.03 -0.17 5.17
CA VAL A 395 -47.90 0.31 6.24
C VAL A 395 -49.12 -0.61 6.27
N THR A 396 -49.14 -1.54 7.21
CA THR A 396 -50.37 -2.27 7.56
C THR A 396 -51.20 -1.32 8.42
N LYS A 397 -52.21 -0.70 7.79
CA LYS A 397 -53.35 -0.11 8.52
C LYS A 397 -54.00 -1.25 9.32
N ARG A 398 -53.83 -1.27 10.64
CA ARG A 398 -54.79 -1.94 11.53
C ARG A 398 -56.06 -1.09 11.52
N LYS A 399 -57.09 -1.59 10.85
CA LYS A 399 -58.48 -1.32 11.21
C LYS A 399 -58.92 -2.48 12.10
N THR A 400 -59.15 -2.19 13.37
CA THR A 400 -60.24 -2.70 14.22
C THR A 400 -60.27 -1.81 15.42
#